data_AF-A0A257L0C6-F1
#
_entry.id   AF-A0A257L0C6-F1
#
_cell.length_a   1.000
_cell.length_b   1.000
_cell.length_c   1.000
_cell.angle_alpha   90.00
_cell.angle_beta   90.00
_cell.angle_gamma   90.00
#
_symmetry.space_group_name_H-M   'P 1'
#
loop_
_entity.id
_entity.type
_entity.pdbx_description
1 polymer ?
#
loop_
_entity_poly.entity_id
_entity_poly.type
_entity_poly.pdbx_seq_one_letter_code
_entity_poly.pdbx_strand_id
1 'polypeptide(L)'
;MKHRIGIDRIERYEFVRDFVATVAEAGCTVFIVHARNAWLQGLSPKDNREIPPLRYELVHRLKQELPHLTIAINGGITTNEQIATQLAQVDGVMVGREAYHHPALMADWDARCFGEGEVPAVDVAWRLGIEERLLAYIEQQQARHGTPWSHITRHSLGLWNGQPGARRWRQVWSDHRLKALPAREVAALAHQARRGALPA
;
A
#
# COMPACT_ATOMS: atom_id res chain seq x y z
N MET A 1 -10.73 7.82 -12.54
CA MET A 1 -11.10 6.46 -12.95
C MET A 1 -9.91 5.51 -12.79
N LYS A 2 -10.09 4.26 -12.31
CA LYS A 2 -8.99 3.27 -12.17
C LYS A 2 -9.27 2.03 -13.01
N HIS A 3 -8.33 1.63 -13.84
CA HIS A 3 -8.50 0.49 -14.74
C HIS A 3 -7.20 -0.29 -14.97
N ARG A 4 -7.29 -1.31 -15.82
CA ARG A 4 -6.16 -2.07 -16.36
C ARG A 4 -5.94 -1.70 -17.82
N ILE A 5 -4.74 -1.93 -18.34
CA ILE A 5 -4.36 -1.63 -19.74
C ILE A 5 -5.00 -2.54 -20.79
N GLY A 6 -5.78 -3.55 -20.37
CA GLY A 6 -6.43 -4.47 -21.29
C GLY A 6 -7.18 -5.57 -20.58
N ILE A 7 -7.96 -6.32 -21.34
CA ILE A 7 -8.60 -7.56 -20.93
C ILE A 7 -8.02 -8.72 -21.73
N ASP A 8 -7.91 -9.88 -21.07
CA ASP A 8 -7.33 -11.11 -21.60
C ASP A 8 -5.98 -10.87 -22.28
N ARG A 9 -5.79 -11.43 -23.47
CA ARG A 9 -4.55 -11.34 -24.24
C ARG A 9 -4.58 -10.23 -25.29
N ILE A 10 -5.46 -9.23 -25.13
CA ILE A 10 -5.44 -8.06 -25.99
C ILE A 10 -4.23 -7.21 -25.63
N GLU A 11 -3.24 -7.19 -26.53
CA GLU A 11 -1.98 -6.49 -26.28
C GLU A 11 -1.84 -5.18 -27.06
N ARG A 12 -2.82 -4.86 -27.91
CA ARG A 12 -2.84 -3.64 -28.74
C ARG A 12 -2.99 -2.39 -27.88
N TYR A 13 -2.09 -1.44 -28.08
CA TYR A 13 -2.08 -0.17 -27.35
C TYR A 13 -3.34 0.68 -27.62
N GLU A 14 -3.86 0.63 -28.84
CA GLU A 14 -5.05 1.38 -29.27
C GLU A 14 -6.26 1.05 -28.39
N PHE A 15 -6.36 -0.18 -27.89
CA PHE A 15 -7.43 -0.58 -26.99
C PHE A 15 -7.49 0.29 -25.73
N VAL A 16 -6.34 0.51 -25.07
CA VAL A 16 -6.31 1.33 -23.85
C VAL A 16 -6.41 2.81 -24.17
N ARG A 17 -5.80 3.27 -25.26
CA ARG A 17 -5.88 4.67 -25.70
C ARG A 17 -7.32 5.08 -26.00
N ASP A 18 -8.01 4.32 -26.85
CA ASP A 18 -9.37 4.65 -27.30
C ASP A 18 -10.36 4.58 -26.15
N PHE A 19 -10.15 3.64 -25.23
CA PHE A 19 -10.90 3.56 -23.99
C PHE A 19 -10.72 4.80 -23.11
N VAL A 20 -9.47 5.23 -22.87
CA VAL A 20 -9.18 6.43 -22.08
C VAL A 20 -9.77 7.67 -22.76
N ALA A 21 -9.60 7.81 -24.07
CA ALA A 21 -10.15 8.93 -24.85
C ALA A 21 -11.69 9.00 -24.73
N THR A 22 -12.38 7.88 -24.91
CA THR A 22 -13.85 7.81 -24.80
C THR A 22 -14.32 8.21 -23.40
N VAL A 23 -13.64 7.73 -22.35
CA VAL A 23 -14.00 8.08 -20.96
C VAL A 23 -13.64 9.54 -20.64
N ALA A 24 -12.62 10.10 -21.28
CA ALA A 24 -12.26 11.50 -21.15
C ALA A 24 -13.27 12.43 -21.83
N GLU A 25 -13.83 12.05 -22.98
CA GLU A 25 -14.93 12.78 -23.63
C GLU A 25 -16.18 12.86 -22.75
N ALA A 26 -16.38 11.88 -21.86
CA ALA A 26 -17.42 11.91 -20.84
C ALA A 26 -17.07 12.78 -19.60
N GLY A 27 -15.95 13.48 -19.61
CA GLY A 27 -15.52 14.44 -18.57
C GLY A 27 -14.53 13.92 -17.53
N CYS A 28 -14.03 12.68 -17.66
CA CYS A 28 -13.03 12.16 -16.74
C CYS A 28 -11.63 12.71 -17.06
N THR A 29 -10.97 13.36 -16.10
CA THR A 29 -9.64 13.97 -16.30
C THR A 29 -8.50 13.21 -15.63
N VAL A 30 -8.80 12.29 -14.69
CA VAL A 30 -7.80 11.56 -13.90
C VAL A 30 -7.92 10.05 -14.12
N PHE A 31 -6.84 9.42 -14.57
CA PHE A 31 -6.77 7.99 -14.85
C PHE A 31 -5.65 7.33 -14.04
N ILE A 32 -6.02 6.31 -13.29
CA ILE A 32 -5.09 5.46 -12.54
C ILE A 32 -4.98 4.13 -13.29
N VAL A 33 -3.84 3.92 -13.95
CA VAL A 33 -3.65 2.84 -14.91
C VAL A 33 -2.82 1.73 -14.28
N HIS A 34 -3.46 0.61 -13.98
CA HIS A 34 -2.73 -0.60 -13.61
C HIS A 34 -2.09 -1.20 -14.87
N ALA A 35 -0.76 -1.24 -14.90
CA ALA A 35 0.03 -1.64 -16.07
C ALA A 35 0.04 -3.14 -16.38
N ARG A 36 -1.02 -3.88 -16.01
CA ARG A 36 -1.23 -5.30 -16.35
C ARG A 36 -2.59 -5.48 -17.00
N ASN A 37 -2.72 -6.44 -17.89
CA ASN A 37 -4.03 -6.89 -18.37
C ASN A 37 -4.81 -7.62 -17.28
N ALA A 38 -6.13 -7.58 -17.34
CA ALA A 38 -7.00 -8.45 -16.55
C ALA A 38 -7.27 -9.73 -17.35
N TRP A 39 -6.73 -10.86 -16.94
CA TRP A 39 -7.09 -12.15 -17.57
C TRP A 39 -8.33 -12.71 -16.89
N LEU A 40 -9.49 -12.63 -17.53
CA LEU A 40 -10.76 -12.93 -16.87
C LEU A 40 -11.03 -14.43 -16.77
N GLN A 41 -10.33 -15.24 -17.56
CA GLN A 41 -10.46 -16.69 -17.58
C GLN A 41 -9.19 -17.37 -17.05
N GLY A 42 -9.39 -18.38 -16.19
CA GLY A 42 -8.34 -19.32 -15.78
C GLY A 42 -7.36 -18.84 -14.71
N LEU A 43 -7.48 -17.62 -14.18
CA LEU A 43 -6.61 -17.10 -13.10
C LEU A 43 -7.38 -16.66 -11.87
N SER A 44 -6.85 -16.94 -10.67
CA SER A 44 -7.38 -16.38 -9.43
C SER A 44 -7.10 -14.87 -9.33
N PRO A 45 -7.79 -14.11 -8.46
CA PRO A 45 -7.49 -12.70 -8.21
C PRO A 45 -6.05 -12.45 -7.76
N LYS A 46 -5.40 -13.42 -7.10
CA LYS A 46 -3.98 -13.33 -6.74
C LYS A 46 -3.12 -13.48 -7.99
N ASP A 47 -3.34 -14.52 -8.77
CA ASP A 47 -2.57 -14.79 -9.99
C ASP A 47 -2.70 -13.64 -11.00
N ASN A 48 -3.87 -13.02 -11.08
CA ASN A 48 -4.10 -11.85 -11.92
C ASN A 48 -3.23 -10.63 -11.55
N ARG A 49 -2.64 -10.62 -10.37
CA ARG A 49 -1.74 -9.56 -9.88
C ARG A 49 -0.25 -9.94 -9.99
N GLU A 50 0.05 -11.17 -10.41
CA GLU A 50 1.40 -11.76 -10.40
C GLU A 50 1.81 -12.31 -11.77
N ILE A 51 0.88 -12.88 -12.55
CA ILE A 51 1.16 -13.57 -13.82
C ILE A 51 1.18 -12.63 -15.04
N PRO A 52 0.14 -11.84 -15.38
CA PRO A 52 0.17 -11.02 -16.61
C PRO A 52 1.29 -9.98 -16.54
N PRO A 53 2.17 -9.83 -17.54
CA PRO A 53 3.36 -8.99 -17.42
C PRO A 53 3.01 -7.52 -17.17
N LEU A 54 3.91 -6.82 -16.47
CA LEU A 54 3.86 -5.37 -16.34
C LEU A 54 4.35 -4.73 -17.64
N ARG A 55 3.60 -3.73 -18.10
CA ARG A 55 3.82 -3.00 -19.35
C ARG A 55 3.73 -1.51 -19.09
N TYR A 56 4.74 -0.97 -18.39
CA TYR A 56 4.77 0.42 -17.96
C TYR A 56 4.89 1.39 -19.14
N GLU A 57 5.58 0.97 -20.19
CA GLU A 57 5.78 1.72 -21.44
C GLU A 57 4.46 2.15 -22.08
N LEU A 58 3.41 1.33 -21.97
CA LEU A 58 2.08 1.69 -22.48
C LEU A 58 1.46 2.84 -21.68
N VAL A 59 1.69 2.89 -20.37
CA VAL A 59 1.21 3.98 -19.51
C VAL A 59 1.99 5.26 -19.76
N HIS A 60 3.30 5.16 -19.99
CA HIS A 60 4.13 6.31 -20.38
C HIS A 60 3.67 6.88 -21.72
N ARG A 61 3.42 6.01 -22.71
CA ARG A 61 2.91 6.40 -24.01
C ARG A 61 1.53 7.08 -23.92
N LEU A 62 0.62 6.57 -23.06
CA LEU A 62 -0.66 7.23 -22.80
C LEU A 62 -0.47 8.66 -22.30
N LYS A 63 0.46 8.89 -21.35
CA LYS A 63 0.71 10.24 -20.85
C LYS A 63 1.27 11.16 -21.93
N GLN A 64 2.17 10.66 -22.78
CA GLN A 64 2.75 11.43 -23.88
C GLN A 64 1.70 11.83 -24.93
N GLU A 65 0.78 10.92 -25.28
CA GLU A 65 -0.26 11.17 -26.29
C GLU A 65 -1.47 11.95 -25.76
N LEU A 66 -1.75 11.86 -24.45
CA LEU A 66 -2.87 12.55 -23.80
C LEU A 66 -2.37 13.47 -22.67
N PRO A 67 -1.54 14.50 -22.98
CA PRO A 67 -0.86 15.30 -21.96
C PRO A 67 -1.82 16.13 -21.11
N HIS A 68 -3.01 16.43 -21.64
CA HIS A 68 -4.07 17.17 -20.95
C HIS A 68 -4.77 16.37 -19.85
N LEU A 69 -4.55 15.05 -19.76
CA LEU A 69 -5.07 14.20 -18.69
C LEU A 69 -4.03 13.99 -17.59
N THR A 70 -4.50 13.77 -16.37
CA THR A 70 -3.67 13.27 -15.27
C THR A 70 -3.60 11.74 -15.35
N ILE A 71 -2.43 11.21 -15.62
CA ILE A 71 -2.17 9.77 -15.70
C ILE A 71 -1.30 9.34 -14.53
N ALA A 72 -1.83 8.49 -13.66
CA ALA A 72 -1.10 7.89 -12.56
C ALA A 72 -0.89 6.39 -12.80
N ILE A 73 0.35 5.91 -12.69
CA ILE A 73 0.69 4.51 -12.93
C ILE A 73 0.51 3.65 -11.68
N ASN A 74 0.13 2.38 -11.87
CA ASN A 74 -0.06 1.41 -10.80
C ASN A 74 0.44 0.01 -11.18
N GLY A 75 0.85 -0.73 -10.14
CA GLY A 75 1.09 -2.18 -10.19
C GLY A 75 2.57 -2.52 -10.12
N GLY A 76 2.98 -3.33 -9.13
CA GLY A 76 4.35 -3.85 -9.04
C GLY A 76 5.44 -2.86 -8.61
N ILE A 77 5.05 -1.66 -8.16
CA ILE A 77 5.98 -0.65 -7.64
C ILE A 77 6.14 -0.87 -6.13
N THR A 78 7.36 -1.13 -5.70
CA THR A 78 7.69 -1.57 -4.33
C THR A 78 8.78 -0.74 -3.64
N THR A 79 9.42 0.20 -4.33
CA THR A 79 10.49 1.04 -3.73
C THR A 79 10.34 2.51 -4.08
N ASN A 80 10.94 3.40 -3.28
CA ASN A 80 10.94 4.84 -3.52
C ASN A 80 11.74 5.22 -4.78
N GLU A 81 12.75 4.45 -5.15
CA GLU A 81 13.51 4.63 -6.40
C GLU A 81 12.65 4.31 -7.62
N GLN A 82 11.84 3.24 -7.55
CA GLN A 82 10.87 2.93 -8.60
C GLN A 82 9.79 4.02 -8.69
N ILE A 83 9.29 4.51 -7.56
CA ILE A 83 8.34 5.63 -7.54
C ILE A 83 8.94 6.85 -8.26
N ALA A 84 10.15 7.26 -7.89
CA ALA A 84 10.85 8.39 -8.52
C ALA A 84 11.06 8.18 -10.03
N THR A 85 11.42 6.96 -10.44
CA THR A 85 11.59 6.59 -11.85
C THR A 85 10.29 6.78 -12.64
N GLN A 86 9.15 6.39 -12.05
CA GLN A 86 7.85 6.53 -12.70
C GLN A 86 7.35 7.98 -12.70
N LEU A 87 7.56 8.74 -11.61
CA LEU A 87 7.18 10.16 -11.54
C LEU A 87 7.93 11.04 -12.55
N ALA A 88 9.06 10.58 -13.09
CA ALA A 88 9.74 11.24 -14.20
C ALA A 88 9.01 11.04 -15.56
N GLN A 89 8.06 10.12 -15.66
CA GLN A 89 7.37 9.75 -16.91
C GLN A 89 5.85 10.04 -16.88
N VAL A 90 5.25 10.08 -15.69
CA VAL A 90 3.80 10.24 -15.50
C VAL A 90 3.49 11.17 -14.32
N ASP A 91 2.24 11.59 -14.19
CA ASP A 91 1.85 12.61 -13.20
C ASP A 91 1.71 12.05 -11.77
N GLY A 92 1.63 10.73 -11.61
CA GLY A 92 1.43 10.12 -10.30
C GLY A 92 1.74 8.64 -10.24
N VAL A 93 1.89 8.15 -9.02
CA VAL A 93 2.12 6.73 -8.73
C VAL A 93 1.15 6.28 -7.66
N MET A 94 0.41 5.21 -7.93
CA MET A 94 -0.40 4.53 -6.92
C MET A 94 0.33 3.28 -6.42
N VAL A 95 0.59 3.24 -5.11
CA VAL A 95 1.14 2.07 -4.41
C VAL A 95 0.02 1.39 -3.62
N GLY A 96 -0.07 0.06 -3.73
CA GLY A 96 -1.11 -0.73 -3.07
C GLY A 96 -0.55 -1.71 -2.04
N ARG A 97 -0.28 -2.95 -2.48
CA ARG A 97 0.20 -4.05 -1.61
C ARG A 97 1.42 -3.66 -0.79
N GLU A 98 2.37 -2.94 -1.40
CA GLU A 98 3.59 -2.56 -0.71
C GLU A 98 3.33 -1.63 0.47
N ALA A 99 2.52 -0.58 0.26
CA ALA A 99 2.14 0.35 1.33
C ALA A 99 1.43 -0.37 2.50
N TYR A 100 0.64 -1.40 2.20
CA TYR A 100 -0.05 -2.18 3.24
C TYR A 100 0.90 -3.11 4.01
N HIS A 101 1.84 -3.77 3.32
CA HIS A 101 2.75 -4.73 3.94
C HIS A 101 3.98 -4.06 4.58
N HIS A 102 4.46 -2.97 4.02
CA HIS A 102 5.64 -2.22 4.44
C HIS A 102 5.30 -0.73 4.55
N PRO A 103 4.44 -0.33 5.51
CA PRO A 103 3.98 1.07 5.64
C PRO A 103 5.12 2.07 5.90
N ALA A 104 6.26 1.60 6.40
CA ALA A 104 7.47 2.40 6.56
C ALA A 104 8.00 2.98 5.25
N LEU A 105 7.66 2.39 4.10
CA LEU A 105 7.97 2.92 2.77
C LEU A 105 7.45 4.36 2.60
N MET A 106 6.33 4.68 3.25
CA MET A 106 5.65 5.97 3.14
C MET A 106 6.12 7.00 4.18
N ALA A 107 7.08 6.65 5.03
CA ALA A 107 7.43 7.49 6.17
C ALA A 107 7.97 8.87 5.76
N ASP A 108 8.65 8.96 4.62
CA ASP A 108 9.26 10.19 4.11
C ASP A 108 8.50 10.82 2.93
N TRP A 109 7.29 10.34 2.61
CA TRP A 109 6.58 10.80 1.41
C TRP A 109 6.17 12.27 1.46
N ASP A 110 5.83 12.80 2.63
CA ASP A 110 5.51 14.24 2.80
C ASP A 110 6.71 15.10 2.34
N ALA A 111 7.90 14.81 2.87
CA ALA A 111 9.12 15.53 2.51
C ALA A 111 9.56 15.24 1.07
N ARG A 112 9.53 13.97 0.65
CA ARG A 112 10.05 13.51 -0.66
C ARG A 112 9.18 13.97 -1.83
N CYS A 113 7.86 13.91 -1.69
CA CYS A 113 6.94 14.11 -2.80
C CYS A 113 6.29 15.51 -2.78
N PHE A 114 6.12 16.11 -1.60
CA PHE A 114 5.42 17.38 -1.44
C PHE A 114 6.30 18.49 -0.89
N GLY A 115 7.53 18.18 -0.46
CA GLY A 115 8.42 19.16 0.18
C GLY A 115 7.92 19.61 1.55
N GLU A 116 7.08 18.81 2.20
CA GLU A 116 6.43 19.12 3.46
C GLU A 116 7.08 18.36 4.63
N GLY A 117 7.45 19.09 5.68
CA GLY A 117 8.04 18.50 6.89
C GLY A 117 9.48 18.01 6.72
N GLU A 118 9.97 17.33 7.75
CA GLU A 118 11.33 16.77 7.77
C GLU A 118 11.31 15.28 7.43
N VAL A 119 12.38 14.80 6.79
CA VAL A 119 12.58 13.36 6.55
C VAL A 119 12.77 12.67 7.91
N PRO A 120 11.88 11.75 8.32
CA PRO A 120 11.99 11.15 9.63
C PRO A 120 13.12 10.12 9.69
N ALA A 121 13.78 10.03 10.84
CA ALA A 121 14.59 8.86 11.17
C ALA A 121 13.66 7.66 11.43
N VAL A 122 13.57 6.73 10.49
CA VAL A 122 12.66 5.57 10.56
C VAL A 122 13.25 4.44 11.42
N ASP A 123 13.50 4.75 12.69
CA ASP A 123 14.13 3.85 13.67
C ASP A 123 13.11 3.17 14.60
N VAL A 124 13.61 2.56 15.68
CA VAL A 124 12.77 1.92 16.71
C VAL A 124 11.88 2.93 17.42
N ALA A 125 12.37 4.13 17.70
CA ALA A 125 11.62 5.16 18.42
C ALA A 125 10.45 5.68 17.57
N TRP A 126 10.68 5.90 16.28
CA TRP A 126 9.62 6.28 15.34
C TRP A 126 8.48 5.25 15.30
N ARG A 127 8.82 3.96 15.23
CA ARG A 127 7.81 2.87 15.22
C ARG A 127 7.01 2.82 16.51
N LEU A 128 7.68 2.94 17.66
CA LEU A 128 7.02 3.00 18.96
C LEU A 128 6.08 4.22 19.07
N GLY A 129 6.46 5.37 18.51
CA GLY A 129 5.60 6.55 18.45
C GLY A 129 4.35 6.34 17.58
N ILE A 130 4.46 5.59 16.47
CA ILE A 130 3.31 5.17 15.66
C ILE A 130 2.41 4.21 16.44
N GLU A 131 2.98 3.24 17.15
CA GLU A 131 2.21 2.31 17.99
C GLU A 131 1.44 3.04 19.10
N GLU A 132 2.05 4.01 19.78
CA GLU A 132 1.37 4.76 20.83
C GLU A 132 0.17 5.55 20.28
N ARG A 133 0.32 6.20 19.13
CA ARG A 133 -0.81 6.88 18.45
C ARG A 133 -1.90 5.89 18.04
N LEU A 134 -1.52 4.69 17.59
CA LEU A 134 -2.46 3.64 17.23
C LEU A 134 -3.22 3.11 18.46
N LEU A 135 -2.55 2.96 19.61
CA LEU A 135 -3.17 2.55 20.87
C LEU A 135 -4.19 3.58 21.34
N ALA A 136 -3.83 4.87 21.35
CA ALA A 136 -4.76 5.94 21.67
C ALA A 136 -5.99 5.94 20.73
N TYR A 137 -5.77 5.71 19.43
CA TYR A 137 -6.86 5.56 18.46
C TYR A 137 -7.74 4.34 18.78
N ILE A 138 -7.15 3.18 19.09
CA ILE A 138 -7.90 1.96 19.47
C ILE A 138 -8.80 2.24 20.68
N GLU A 139 -8.26 2.87 21.71
CA GLU A 139 -9.01 3.20 22.94
C GLU A 139 -10.20 4.12 22.62
N GLN A 140 -9.99 5.13 21.78
CA GLN A 140 -11.05 6.02 21.31
C GLN A 140 -12.13 5.27 20.52
N GLN A 141 -11.76 4.36 19.62
CA GLN A 141 -12.71 3.57 18.82
C GLN A 141 -13.47 2.55 19.67
N GLN A 142 -12.82 1.96 20.68
CA GLN A 142 -13.46 1.08 21.65
C GLN A 142 -14.48 1.84 22.49
N ALA A 143 -14.11 3.00 23.04
CA ALA A 143 -15.00 3.80 23.87
C ALA A 143 -16.23 4.32 23.11
N ARG A 144 -16.05 4.74 21.85
CA ARG A 144 -17.13 5.33 21.04
C ARG A 144 -18.02 4.30 20.36
N HIS A 145 -17.45 3.19 19.90
CA HIS A 145 -18.12 2.28 18.98
C HIS A 145 -18.03 0.81 19.38
N GLY A 146 -17.36 0.48 20.49
CA GLY A 146 -17.12 -0.92 20.88
C GLY A 146 -16.27 -1.70 19.87
N THR A 147 -15.49 -1.00 19.03
CA THR A 147 -14.74 -1.64 17.94
C THR A 147 -13.64 -2.54 18.52
N PRO A 148 -13.62 -3.85 18.24
CA PRO A 148 -12.56 -4.72 18.73
C PRO A 148 -11.18 -4.27 18.24
N TRP A 149 -10.19 -4.20 19.12
CA TRP A 149 -8.84 -3.74 18.76
C TRP A 149 -8.25 -4.56 17.60
N SER A 150 -8.58 -5.85 17.50
CA SER A 150 -8.08 -6.75 16.44
C SER A 150 -8.55 -6.37 15.04
N HIS A 151 -9.67 -5.64 14.90
CA HIS A 151 -10.14 -5.12 13.61
C HIS A 151 -9.27 -3.96 13.13
N ILE A 152 -8.62 -3.26 14.05
CA ILE A 152 -7.73 -2.14 13.77
C ILE A 152 -6.30 -2.66 13.58
N THR A 153 -5.76 -3.42 14.54
CA THR A 153 -4.34 -3.83 14.56
C THR A 153 -3.96 -4.79 13.43
N ARG A 154 -4.91 -5.55 12.87
CA ARG A 154 -4.66 -6.38 11.68
C ARG A 154 -4.12 -5.57 10.48
N HIS A 155 -4.34 -4.26 10.47
CA HIS A 155 -3.88 -3.34 9.43
C HIS A 155 -2.52 -2.70 9.73
N SER A 156 -1.97 -2.85 10.95
CA SER A 156 -0.65 -2.33 11.34
C SER A 156 0.43 -3.40 11.43
N LEU A 157 0.12 -4.66 11.10
CA LEU A 157 1.03 -5.80 11.27
C LEU A 157 2.30 -5.75 10.41
N GLY A 158 2.34 -4.84 9.44
CA GLY A 158 3.48 -4.54 8.58
C GLY A 158 4.50 -3.58 9.21
N LEU A 159 4.16 -2.90 10.31
CA LEU A 159 4.97 -1.82 10.88
C LEU A 159 6.39 -2.24 11.24
N TRP A 160 6.58 -3.49 11.67
CA TRP A 160 7.90 -4.03 12.03
C TRP A 160 8.52 -4.91 10.94
N ASN A 161 7.96 -4.99 9.74
CA ASN A 161 8.53 -5.85 8.69
C ASN A 161 10.02 -5.53 8.43
N GLY A 162 10.81 -6.58 8.20
CA GLY A 162 12.25 -6.49 8.02
C GLY A 162 13.06 -6.23 9.30
N GLN A 163 12.42 -6.07 10.47
CA GLN A 163 13.11 -5.79 11.73
C GLN A 163 13.32 -7.07 12.59
N PRO A 164 14.38 -7.12 13.41
CA PRO A 164 14.56 -8.17 14.40
C PRO A 164 13.34 -8.33 15.32
N GLY A 165 12.91 -9.58 15.53
CA GLY A 165 11.78 -9.90 16.40
C GLY A 165 10.38 -9.61 15.82
N ALA A 166 10.27 -9.07 14.61
CA ALA A 166 8.99 -8.70 13.99
C ALA A 166 7.98 -9.85 13.90
N ARG A 167 8.45 -11.07 13.62
CA ARG A 167 7.61 -12.27 13.60
C ARG A 167 6.96 -12.50 14.97
N ARG A 168 7.73 -12.42 16.06
CA ARG A 168 7.23 -12.64 17.43
C ARG A 168 6.25 -11.55 17.84
N TRP A 169 6.56 -10.29 17.54
CA TRP A 169 5.63 -9.17 17.73
C TRP A 169 4.30 -9.41 17.02
N ARG A 170 4.33 -9.87 15.75
CA ARG A 170 3.12 -10.17 14.97
C ARG A 170 2.34 -11.37 15.53
N GLN A 171 3.04 -12.39 16.02
CA GLN A 171 2.40 -13.56 16.63
C GLN A 171 1.54 -13.17 17.84
N VAL A 172 2.02 -12.27 18.69
CA VAL A 172 1.25 -11.76 19.84
C VAL A 172 -0.02 -11.05 19.37
N TRP A 173 0.09 -10.10 18.43
CA TRP A 173 -1.08 -9.37 17.92
C TRP A 173 -2.11 -10.24 17.18
N SER A 174 -1.67 -11.38 16.62
CA SER A 174 -2.52 -12.34 15.93
C SER A 174 -3.07 -13.44 16.83
N ASP A 175 -2.66 -13.53 18.10
CA ASP A 175 -3.12 -14.58 19.00
C ASP A 175 -4.57 -14.34 19.43
N HIS A 176 -5.46 -15.23 18.98
CA HIS A 176 -6.88 -15.22 19.33
C HIS A 176 -7.13 -15.28 20.85
N ARG A 177 -6.22 -15.88 21.62
CA ARG A 177 -6.33 -16.01 23.08
C ARG A 177 -6.19 -14.67 23.81
N LEU A 178 -5.52 -13.71 23.18
CA LEU A 178 -5.26 -12.40 23.76
C LEU A 178 -6.34 -11.36 23.43
N LYS A 179 -7.35 -11.71 22.61
CA LYS A 179 -8.40 -10.77 22.15
C LYS A 179 -9.24 -10.15 23.27
N ALA A 180 -9.34 -10.83 24.41
CA ALA A 180 -10.06 -10.32 25.58
C ALA A 180 -9.24 -9.32 26.41
N LEU A 181 -7.92 -9.24 26.20
CA LEU A 181 -7.07 -8.31 26.94
C LEU A 181 -7.16 -6.89 26.38
N PRO A 182 -6.95 -5.86 27.22
CA PRO A 182 -6.76 -4.49 26.76
C PRO A 182 -5.61 -4.38 25.75
N ALA A 183 -5.76 -3.52 24.74
CA ALA A 183 -4.76 -3.39 23.67
C ALA A 183 -3.37 -2.99 24.19
N ARG A 184 -3.29 -2.19 25.26
CA ARG A 184 -2.02 -1.81 25.89
C ARG A 184 -1.29 -2.99 26.54
N GLU A 185 -2.01 -3.94 27.12
CA GLU A 185 -1.41 -5.17 27.67
C GLU A 185 -0.85 -6.05 26.54
N VAL A 186 -1.61 -6.20 25.45
CA VAL A 186 -1.15 -6.93 24.26
C VAL A 186 0.08 -6.26 23.63
N ALA A 187 0.13 -4.93 23.60
CA ALA A 187 1.30 -4.18 23.12
C ALA A 187 2.54 -4.43 23.98
N ALA A 188 2.40 -4.42 25.31
CA ALA A 188 3.50 -4.73 26.23
C ALA A 188 4.06 -6.14 25.99
N LEU A 189 3.19 -7.14 25.86
CA LEU A 189 3.58 -8.51 25.50
C LEU A 189 4.28 -8.57 24.14
N ALA A 190 3.75 -7.87 23.14
CA ALA A 190 4.33 -7.84 21.80
C ALA A 190 5.74 -7.20 21.79
N HIS A 191 5.96 -6.16 22.60
CA HIS A 191 7.27 -5.56 22.78
C HIS A 191 8.26 -6.48 23.49
N GLN A 192 7.84 -7.19 24.55
CA GLN A 192 8.68 -8.20 25.20
C GLN A 192 9.04 -9.32 24.23
N ALA A 193 8.07 -9.83 23.47
CA ALA A 193 8.25 -10.85 22.45
C ALA A 193 9.29 -10.43 21.40
N ARG A 194 9.19 -9.19 20.93
CA ARG A 194 10.09 -8.60 19.93
C ARG A 194 11.54 -8.54 20.44
N ARG A 195 11.73 -8.15 21.69
CA ARG A 195 13.05 -8.04 22.34
C ARG A 195 13.63 -9.40 22.74
N GLY A 196 12.86 -10.48 22.62
CA GLY A 196 13.27 -11.82 23.05
C GLY A 196 13.17 -12.05 24.55
N ALA A 197 12.34 -11.28 25.26
CA ALA A 197 12.22 -11.30 26.71
C ALA A 197 11.04 -12.16 27.24
N LEU A 198 10.27 -12.81 26.36
CA LEU A 198 9.25 -13.76 26.80
C LEU A 198 9.90 -15.13 27.08
N PRO A 199 9.60 -15.78 28.22
CA PRO A 199 9.99 -17.17 28.44
C PRO A 199 9.33 -18.06 27.38
N ALA A 200 10.07 -19.11 26.97
CA ALA A 200 9.65 -20.08 25.96
C ALA A 200 8.39 -20.86 26.38
#